data_AF-A0AAW6UDX3-F1
#
_entry.id   AF-A0AAW6UDX3-F1
#
_cell.length_a   1.000
_cell.length_b   1.000
_cell.length_c   1.000
_cell.angle_alpha   90.00
_cell.angle_beta   90.00
_cell.angle_gamma   90.00
#
_symmetry.space_group_name_H-M   'P 1'
#
loop_
_entity.id
_entity.type
_entity.pdbx_description
1 polymer ?
#
loop_
_entity_poly.entity_id
_entity_poly.type
_entity_poly.pdbx_seq_one_letter_code
_entity_poly.pdbx_strand_id
1 'polypeptide(L)'
;MKKTTKVLGFISLFFAVFSALMLGQFLFGTASGDWSDLGFFLIAIIFAIAAVILTIPFLFIIFKVKIRDMKFYFFSHLSLIVVSALTIAIALSIT
;
A
#
# COMPACT_ATOMS: atom_id res chain seq x y z
N MET A 1 -20.36 4.76 -11.48
CA MET A 1 -19.25 4.87 -10.48
C MET A 1 -19.10 3.64 -9.57
N LYS A 2 -20.17 2.92 -9.17
CA LYS A 2 -20.05 1.72 -8.29
C LYS A 2 -19.11 0.62 -8.80
N LYS A 3 -19.03 0.38 -10.12
CA LYS A 3 -18.08 -0.59 -10.71
C LYS A 3 -16.63 -0.09 -10.60
N THR A 4 -16.37 1.17 -10.93
CA THR A 4 -15.04 1.80 -10.84
C THR A 4 -14.49 1.79 -9.42
N THR A 5 -15.29 2.16 -8.42
CA THR A 5 -14.86 2.14 -7.02
C THR A 5 -14.57 0.73 -6.52
N LYS A 6 -15.33 -0.28 -6.99
CA LYS A 6 -15.02 -1.68 -6.69
C LYS A 6 -13.67 -2.11 -7.29
N VAL A 7 -13.44 -1.82 -8.58
CA VAL A 7 -12.18 -2.17 -9.25
C VAL A 7 -10.99 -1.50 -8.56
N LEU A 8 -11.07 -0.20 -8.29
CA LEU A 8 -10.02 0.52 -7.57
C LEU A 8 -9.83 -0.03 -6.14
N GLY A 9 -10.91 -0.41 -5.46
CA GLY A 9 -10.84 -1.08 -4.16
C GLY A 9 -10.12 -2.41 -4.20
N PHE A 10 -10.31 -3.21 -5.24
CA PHE A 10 -9.58 -4.47 -5.41
C PHE A 10 -8.10 -4.23 -5.73
N ILE A 11 -7.80 -3.24 -6.56
CA ILE A 11 -6.42 -2.85 -6.87
C ILE A 11 -5.70 -2.41 -5.57
N SER A 12 -6.27 -1.46 -4.82
CA SER A 12 -5.68 -1.01 -3.56
C SER A 12 -5.52 -2.15 -2.56
N LEU A 13 -6.51 -3.05 -2.45
CA LEU A 13 -6.43 -4.21 -1.57
C LEU A 13 -5.32 -5.18 -1.98
N PHE A 14 -5.19 -5.47 -3.28
CA PHE A 14 -4.14 -6.34 -3.80
C PHE A 14 -2.74 -5.79 -3.45
N PHE A 15 -2.51 -4.49 -3.69
CA PHE A 15 -1.25 -3.84 -3.33
C PHE A 15 -1.03 -3.83 -1.80
N ALA A 16 -2.07 -3.59 -1.00
CA ALA A 16 -1.97 -3.60 0.45
C ALA A 16 -1.58 -4.98 1.00
N VAL A 17 -2.26 -6.04 0.53
CA VAL A 17 -1.98 -7.42 0.93
C VAL A 17 -0.58 -7.81 0.50
N PHE A 18 -0.19 -7.51 -0.74
CA PHE A 18 1.15 -7.87 -1.22
C PHE A 18 2.25 -7.12 -0.47
N SER A 19 2.06 -5.83 -0.19
CA SER A 19 2.98 -5.04 0.64
C SER A 19 3.10 -5.61 2.06
N ALA A 20 1.98 -6.02 2.66
CA ALA A 20 1.98 -6.64 3.99
C ALA A 20 2.69 -8.01 4.00
N LEU A 21 2.54 -8.81 2.94
CA LEU A 21 3.26 -10.07 2.78
C LEU A 21 4.77 -9.86 2.63
N MET A 22 5.18 -8.88 1.84
CA MET A 22 6.61 -8.52 1.70
C MET A 22 7.18 -8.03 3.03
N LEU A 23 6.43 -7.21 3.77
CA LEU A 23 6.83 -6.78 5.11
C LEU A 23 6.96 -7.96 6.08
N GLY A 24 5.99 -8.88 6.07
CA GLY A 24 6.06 -10.09 6.89
C GLY A 24 7.24 -10.98 6.53
N GLN A 25 7.52 -11.16 5.24
CA GLN A 25 8.66 -11.93 4.78
C GLN A 25 9.99 -11.30 5.21
N PHE A 26 10.07 -9.97 5.22
CA PHE A 26 11.26 -9.26 5.73
C PHE A 26 11.42 -9.43 7.25
N LEU A 27 10.36 -9.20 8.03
CA LEU A 27 10.41 -9.24 9.50
C LEU A 27 10.63 -10.65 10.08
N PHE A 28 10.16 -11.69 9.41
CA PHE A 28 10.22 -13.07 9.89
C PHE A 28 11.16 -13.96 9.05
N GLY A 29 11.79 -13.40 8.02
CA GLY A 29 12.73 -14.11 7.17
C GLY A 29 14.07 -14.39 7.88
N THR A 30 14.72 -15.50 7.53
CA THR A 30 16.03 -15.87 8.08
C THR A 30 17.21 -15.32 7.26
N ALA A 31 16.94 -14.67 6.13
CA ALA A 31 17.96 -14.04 5.30
C ALA A 31 18.20 -12.61 5.83
N SER A 32 19.38 -12.39 6.40
CA SER A 32 19.84 -11.08 6.89
C SER A 32 21.13 -10.66 6.19
N GLY A 33 21.27 -9.37 5.89
CA GLY A 33 22.47 -8.76 5.32
C GLY A 33 22.18 -7.59 4.37
N ASP A 34 23.22 -6.83 4.02
CA ASP A 34 23.11 -5.57 3.27
C ASP A 34 22.26 -5.65 1.98
N TRP A 35 22.32 -6.79 1.28
CA TRP A 35 21.55 -7.01 0.05
C TRP A 35 20.05 -7.24 0.29
N SER A 36 19.66 -7.91 1.38
CA SER A 36 18.25 -8.07 1.73
C SER A 36 17.63 -6.74 2.15
N ASP A 37 18.40 -5.92 2.87
CA ASP A 37 17.95 -4.63 3.39
C ASP A 37 17.79 -3.62 2.26
N LEU A 38 18.75 -3.56 1.33
CA LEU A 38 18.63 -2.76 0.11
C LEU A 38 17.45 -3.22 -0.76
N GLY A 39 17.26 -4.53 -0.92
CA GLY A 39 16.12 -5.08 -1.67
C GLY A 39 14.78 -4.68 -1.05
N PHE A 40 14.66 -4.78 0.27
CA PHE A 40 13.47 -4.35 1.00
C PHE A 40 13.22 -2.84 0.88
N PHE A 41 14.27 -2.01 0.96
CA PHE A 41 14.18 -0.57 0.79
C PHE A 41 13.64 -0.18 -0.61
N LEU A 42 14.15 -0.82 -1.67
CA LEU A 42 13.66 -0.58 -3.03
C LEU A 42 12.18 -0.99 -3.19
N ILE A 43 11.80 -2.13 -2.61
CA ILE A 43 10.41 -2.59 -2.61
C ILE A 43 9.49 -1.62 -1.85
N ALA A 44 9.94 -1.12 -0.69
CA ALA A 44 9.21 -0.13 0.10
C ALA A 44 8.92 1.14 -0.70
N ILE A 45 9.91 1.66 -1.44
CA ILE A 45 9.74 2.81 -2.34
C ILE A 45 8.70 2.53 -3.42
N ILE A 46 8.73 1.34 -4.05
CA ILE A 46 7.77 1.00 -5.11
C ILE A 46 6.33 1.02 -4.57
N PHE A 47 6.08 0.44 -3.39
CA PHE A 47 4.75 0.47 -2.76
C PHE A 47 4.33 1.87 -2.31
N ALA A 48 5.29 2.71 -1.92
CA ALA A 48 5.04 4.12 -1.61
C ALA A 48 4.54 4.88 -2.85
N ILE A 49 5.25 4.73 -3.96
CA ILE A 49 4.92 5.35 -5.24
C ILE A 49 3.55 4.87 -5.71
N ALA A 50 3.28 3.56 -5.62
CA ALA A 50 1.97 2.99 -5.96
C ALA A 50 0.85 3.59 -5.10
N ALA A 51 1.06 3.74 -3.79
CA ALA A 51 0.10 4.38 -2.89
C ALA A 51 -0.16 5.85 -3.24
N VAL A 52 0.88 6.61 -3.59
CA VAL A 52 0.77 8.01 -4.04
C VAL A 52 -0.03 8.11 -5.34
N ILE A 53 0.30 7.29 -6.34
CA ILE A 53 -0.40 7.25 -7.64
C ILE A 53 -1.89 6.93 -7.44
N LEU A 54 -2.22 5.95 -6.60
CA LEU A 54 -3.61 5.56 -6.32
C LEU A 54 -4.35 6.57 -5.42
N THR A 55 -3.63 7.45 -4.73
CA THR A 55 -4.25 8.53 -3.94
C THR A 55 -4.90 9.59 -4.83
N ILE A 56 -4.38 9.84 -6.05
CA ILE A 56 -4.97 10.79 -7.00
C ILE A 56 -6.42 10.43 -7.36
N PRO A 57 -6.73 9.22 -7.89
CA PRO A 57 -8.10 8.82 -8.17
C PRO A 57 -8.94 8.66 -6.89
N PHE A 58 -8.34 8.31 -5.75
CA PHE A 58 -9.02 8.29 -4.46
C PHE A 58 -9.59 9.67 -4.07
N LEU A 59 -8.75 10.70 -4.10
CA LEU A 59 -9.16 12.07 -3.80
C LEU A 59 -10.22 12.57 -4.79
N PHE A 60 -10.05 12.30 -6.09
CA PHE A 60 -11.06 12.69 -7.08
C PHE A 60 -12.44 12.07 -6.82
N ILE A 61 -12.47 10.80 -6.41
CA ILE A 61 -13.72 10.08 -6.15
C ILE A 61 -14.36 10.52 -4.83
N ILE A 62 -13.57 10.75 -3.77
CA ILE A 62 -14.12 11.11 -2.46
C ILE A 62 -14.82 12.48 -2.48
N PHE A 63 -14.35 13.43 -3.29
CA PHE A 63 -15.03 14.72 -3.48
C PHE A 63 -16.33 14.60 -4.28
N LYS A 64 -16.49 13.56 -5.11
CA LYS A 64 -17.67 13.37 -5.97
C LYS A 64 -18.70 12.38 -5.43
N VAL A 65 -18.30 11.49 -4.52
CA VAL A 65 -19.13 10.37 -4.06
C VAL A 65 -19.13 10.34 -2.54
N LYS A 66 -20.31 10.15 -1.93
CA LYS A 66 -20.41 9.99 -0.47
C LYS A 66 -19.60 8.77 -0.02
N ILE A 67 -18.81 8.92 1.05
CA ILE A 67 -17.97 7.86 1.63
C ILE A 67 -18.77 6.55 1.85
N ARG A 68 -20.06 6.66 2.22
CA ARG A 68 -20.96 5.52 2.43
C ARG A 68 -21.06 4.58 1.22
N ASP A 69 -20.93 5.09 0.00
CA ASP A 69 -21.07 4.31 -1.23
C ASP A 69 -19.73 3.74 -1.74
N MET A 70 -18.61 4.12 -1.10
CA MET A 70 -17.24 3.71 -1.44
C MET A 70 -16.49 3.07 -0.28
N LYS A 71 -17.18 2.61 0.78
CA LYS A 71 -16.57 2.02 1.99
C LYS A 71 -15.46 1.01 1.67
N PHE A 72 -15.71 0.07 0.78
CA PHE A 72 -14.71 -0.93 0.38
C PHE A 72 -13.44 -0.28 -0.18
N TYR A 73 -13.59 0.63 -1.14
CA TYR A 73 -12.44 1.35 -1.71
C TYR A 73 -11.70 2.17 -0.64
N PHE A 74 -12.45 2.85 0.22
CA PHE A 74 -11.90 3.66 1.29
C PHE A 74 -11.02 2.83 2.25
N PHE A 75 -11.54 1.72 2.75
CA PHE A 75 -10.76 0.88 3.66
C PHE A 75 -9.58 0.21 2.96
N SER A 76 -9.76 -0.30 1.74
CA SER A 76 -8.65 -0.90 0.98
C SER A 76 -7.52 0.09 0.70
N HIS A 77 -7.86 1.34 0.33
CA HIS A 77 -6.87 2.39 0.08
C HIS A 77 -6.20 2.87 1.37
N LEU A 78 -6.96 3.01 2.45
CA LEU A 78 -6.41 3.34 3.75
C LEU A 78 -5.43 2.26 4.23
N SER A 79 -5.77 0.98 4.09
CA SER A 79 -4.88 -0.14 4.40
C SER A 79 -3.59 -0.09 3.57
N LEU A 80 -3.69 0.22 2.27
CA LEU A 80 -2.51 0.40 1.42
C LEU A 80 -1.60 1.52 1.96
N ILE A 81 -2.16 2.70 2.27
CA ILE A 81 -1.38 3.82 2.80
C ILE A 81 -0.69 3.43 4.12
N VAL A 82 -1.43 2.83 5.06
CA VAL A 82 -0.90 2.47 6.37
C VAL A 82 0.22 1.44 6.23
N VAL A 83 0.01 0.38 5.46
CA VAL A 83 1.03 -0.67 5.27
C VAL A 83 2.23 -0.09 4.54
N SER A 84 2.06 0.68 3.45
CA SER A 84 3.19 1.30 2.75
C SER A 84 3.98 2.27 3.65
N ALA A 85 3.30 3.04 4.50
CA ALA A 85 3.96 3.94 5.45
C ALA A 85 4.78 3.15 6.49
N LEU A 86 4.24 2.05 7.02
CA LEU A 86 4.96 1.17 7.93
C LEU A 86 6.17 0.52 7.25
N THR A 87 6.00 0.01 6.02
CA THR A 87 7.08 -0.61 5.24
C THR A 87 8.21 0.38 5.00
N ILE A 88 7.92 1.64 4.64
CA ILE A 88 8.93 2.69 4.52
C ILE A 88 9.59 3.01 5.86
N ALA A 89 8.81 3.18 6.92
CA ALA A 89 9.34 3.56 8.23
C ALA A 89 10.34 2.50 8.74
N ILE A 90 10.00 1.22 8.54
CA ILE A 90 10.89 0.10 8.88
C ILE A 90 12.13 0.12 7.97
N ALA A 91 11.94 0.29 6.65
CA ALA A 91 13.06 0.34 5.71
C ALA A 91 14.04 1.47 6.03
N LEU A 92 13.56 2.66 6.40
CA LEU A 92 14.40 3.79 6.82
C LEU A 92 15.06 3.58 8.19
N SER A 93 14.51 2.72 9.05
CA SER A 93 15.09 2.45 10.36
C SER A 93 16.26 1.47 10.34
N ILE A 94 16.36 0.66 9.28
CA ILE A 94 17.42 -0.35 9.09
C ILE A 94 18.54 0.11 8.16
N THR A 95 18.29 1.14 7.33
CA THR A 95 19.26 1.72 6.38
C THR A 95 20.01 2.85 7.06
#